data_AF-A0A432U836-F1
#
_entry.id   AF-A0A432U836-F1
#
_cell.length_a   1.000
_cell.length_b   1.000
_cell.length_c   1.000
_cell.angle_alpha   90.00
_cell.angle_beta   90.00
_cell.angle_gamma   90.00
#
_symmetry.space_group_name_H-M   'P 1'
#
loop_
_entity.id
_entity.type
_entity.pdbx_description
1 polymer ?
#
loop_
_entity_poly.entity_id
_entity_poly.type
_entity_poly.pdbx_seq_one_letter_code
_entity_poly.pdbx_strand_id
1 'polypeptide(L)'
;MKPNFQPKDIEKTIIELTKKGLEIANLAAKGDDWDSVVAPLDQMEFELGQHTSVNSHLNSVMFNEEFNAEYEKTLPLITNFYSEISTNKALYEAYKNLQNTKLNKQQQHIVKESIESFELSGVGLEGEQSERFKAIKEQLSLLTNQFSKNSLKATNEWKKTLSKDNLKGYGEDQLAKIKTDDGFEINLQIPIYMDIMTYADDRSLREEVYKAYVSRASELGITSTEFDNKATMDEILNLRQEMAQILGFNNYAELSIEAKMVESTEQVIDFLEDLVERSRPQAKKELEELKAFAGIELMPWDLTYYSEQLKEHKFGFKKSDLTPYFPEQQVLSGLFDTIENLYQIKINILDEVSYHADVKVLEISNADDIVGRIYLDVYAREDKRGGAWMADYQALIGNNKPVAFVVCNLNSPSKGKPALFEFDEIVTIFHEFGHALHHVLTKVEYPSAAGIAGVPWDGVELPSQYMEFFCYEKDVVRSLSRHWKTGETLPDDLYDKLINSKNFQSALGMLRQCEFSLWDLKTHMSSLDTYKILEQV
;
A
#
# COMPACT_ATOMS: atom_id res chain seq x y z
N MET A 1 17.05 13.71 -7.45
CA MET A 1 16.33 12.86 -8.44
C MET A 1 16.78 11.41 -8.42
N LYS A 2 18.07 11.07 -8.24
CA LYS A 2 18.51 9.67 -8.08
C LYS A 2 18.66 9.32 -6.58
N PRO A 3 17.88 8.38 -6.02
CA PRO A 3 18.04 7.90 -4.65
C PRO A 3 19.36 7.15 -4.44
N ASN A 4 19.91 7.20 -3.23
CA ASN A 4 21.09 6.43 -2.85
C ASN A 4 20.71 5.05 -2.32
N PHE A 5 20.56 4.06 -3.20
CA PHE A 5 20.20 2.69 -2.81
C PHE A 5 21.33 1.85 -2.17
N GLN A 6 22.48 2.46 -1.87
CA GLN A 6 23.54 1.83 -1.07
C GLN A 6 23.91 2.74 0.10
N PRO A 7 22.94 3.03 0.99
CA PRO A 7 23.20 3.92 2.10
C PRO A 7 24.21 3.26 3.05
N LYS A 8 25.11 4.08 3.61
CA LYS A 8 26.14 3.65 4.57
C LYS A 8 25.93 4.44 5.85
N ASP A 9 26.27 3.81 6.98
CA ASP A 9 26.20 4.44 8.30
C ASP A 9 24.83 5.10 8.55
N ILE A 10 23.73 4.38 8.28
CA ILE A 10 22.38 4.95 8.29
C ILE A 10 22.00 5.52 9.66
N GLU A 11 22.36 4.84 10.75
CA GLU A 11 22.16 5.33 12.11
C GLU A 11 22.87 6.66 12.33
N LYS A 12 24.17 6.72 12.03
CA LYS A 12 24.96 7.94 12.18
C LYS A 12 24.42 9.09 11.34
N THR A 13 24.04 8.81 10.09
CA THR A 13 23.46 9.81 9.19
C THR A 13 22.19 10.41 9.78
N ILE A 14 21.29 9.56 10.30
CA ILE A 14 20.05 10.00 10.94
C ILE A 14 20.33 10.79 12.23
N ILE A 15 21.30 10.40 13.06
CA ILE A 15 21.72 11.18 14.25
C ILE A 15 22.16 12.60 13.86
N GLU A 16 22.99 12.72 12.82
CA GLU A 16 23.53 14.01 12.38
C GLU A 16 22.42 14.92 11.82
N LEU A 17 21.53 14.36 10.98
CA LEU A 17 20.42 15.09 10.37
C LEU A 17 19.37 15.51 11.39
N THR A 18 18.96 14.63 12.30
CA THR A 18 17.97 14.96 13.35
C THR A 18 18.51 16.05 14.29
N LYS A 19 19.78 15.98 14.68
CA LYS A 19 20.43 17.05 15.47
C LYS A 19 20.41 18.40 14.74
N LYS A 20 20.83 18.41 13.47
CA LYS A 20 20.79 19.62 12.63
C LYS A 20 19.36 20.14 12.49
N GLY A 21 18.38 19.26 12.32
CA GLY A 21 16.97 19.61 12.21
C GLY A 21 16.43 20.28 13.47
N LEU A 22 16.84 19.83 14.66
CA LEU A 22 16.45 20.47 15.92
C LEU A 22 17.10 21.85 16.07
N GLU A 23 18.34 22.04 15.63
CA GLU A 23 18.99 23.35 15.58
C GLU A 23 18.21 24.31 14.65
N ILE A 24 17.79 23.83 13.47
CA ILE A 24 16.96 24.59 12.53
C ILE A 24 15.60 24.94 13.16
N ALA A 25 14.92 23.99 13.78
CA ALA A 25 13.62 24.22 14.42
C ALA A 25 13.69 25.24 15.56
N ASN A 26 14.78 25.21 16.34
CA ASN A 26 15.01 26.20 17.41
C ASN A 26 15.28 27.62 16.88
N LEU A 27 15.84 27.74 15.67
CA LEU A 27 15.98 29.03 14.99
C LEU A 27 14.64 29.48 14.40
N ALA A 28 13.92 28.57 13.74
CA ALA A 28 12.60 28.81 13.16
C ALA A 28 11.57 29.26 14.22
N ALA A 29 11.64 28.70 15.42
CA ALA A 29 10.80 29.10 16.56
C ALA A 29 10.98 30.57 17.00
N LYS A 30 11.99 31.29 16.48
CA LYS A 30 12.24 32.72 16.75
C LYS A 30 11.88 33.60 15.55
N GLY A 31 11.44 33.01 14.43
CA GLY A 31 11.01 33.71 13.24
C GLY A 31 9.63 34.36 13.39
N ASP A 32 9.35 35.31 12.51
CA ASP A 32 8.10 36.09 12.49
C ASP A 32 7.48 36.17 11.08
N ASP A 33 8.05 35.47 10.10
CA ASP A 33 7.54 35.37 8.73
C ASP A 33 7.70 33.94 8.16
N TRP A 34 7.09 33.70 7.00
CA TRP A 34 7.12 32.39 6.33
C TRP A 34 8.54 31.89 6.07
N ASP A 35 9.42 32.78 5.61
CA ASP A 35 10.78 32.44 5.16
C ASP A 35 11.70 32.10 6.33
N SER A 36 11.44 32.64 7.53
CA SER A 36 12.18 32.32 8.74
C SER A 36 11.60 31.14 9.54
N VAL A 37 10.30 30.85 9.40
CA VAL A 37 9.63 29.78 10.16
C VAL A 37 9.46 28.49 9.35
N VAL A 38 8.78 28.55 8.20
CA VAL A 38 8.32 27.35 7.47
C VAL A 38 9.35 26.88 6.45
N ALA A 39 9.87 27.79 5.62
CA ALA A 39 10.82 27.45 4.57
C ALA A 39 12.06 26.65 5.05
N PRO A 40 12.70 26.97 6.20
CA PRO A 40 13.83 26.17 6.67
C PRO A 40 13.42 24.78 7.18
N LEU A 41 12.20 24.63 7.70
CA LEU A 41 11.66 23.33 8.09
C LEU A 41 11.34 22.47 6.88
N ASP A 42 10.71 23.01 5.84
CA ASP A 42 10.47 22.32 4.58
C ASP A 42 11.79 21.81 3.95
N GLN A 43 12.85 22.64 3.99
CA GLN A 43 14.16 22.25 3.46
C GLN A 43 14.84 21.15 4.30
N MET A 44 14.67 21.21 5.62
CA MET A 44 15.16 20.19 6.54
C MET A 44 14.43 18.87 6.35
N GLU A 45 13.11 18.91 6.25
CA GLU A 45 12.25 17.75 6.02
C GLU A 45 12.58 17.09 4.69
N PHE A 46 12.81 17.89 3.64
CA PHE A 46 13.27 17.39 2.35
C PHE A 46 14.59 16.60 2.46
N GLU A 47 15.57 17.09 3.23
CA GLU A 47 16.88 16.44 3.39
C GLU A 47 16.75 15.14 4.21
N LEU A 48 16.04 15.18 5.34
CA LEU A 48 15.81 14.00 6.18
C LEU A 48 14.98 12.94 5.45
N GLY A 49 13.92 13.36 4.77
CA GLY A 49 12.98 12.52 4.02
C GLY A 49 13.66 11.65 2.97
N GLN A 50 14.67 12.17 2.26
CA GLN A 50 15.43 11.38 1.30
C GLN A 50 16.12 10.18 1.95
N HIS A 51 16.64 10.34 3.16
CA HIS A 51 17.32 9.24 3.86
C HIS A 51 16.33 8.26 4.47
N THR A 52 15.28 8.77 5.14
CA THR A 52 14.27 7.92 5.79
C THR A 52 13.47 7.12 4.77
N SER A 53 13.08 7.74 3.64
CA SER A 53 12.34 7.08 2.56
C SER A 53 13.17 5.95 1.93
N VAL A 54 14.44 6.18 1.59
CA VAL A 54 15.32 5.12 1.05
C VAL A 54 15.49 3.97 2.03
N ASN A 55 15.73 4.28 3.31
CA ASN A 55 15.94 3.25 4.32
C ASN A 55 14.69 2.39 4.51
N SER A 56 13.52 3.02 4.64
CA SER A 56 12.23 2.32 4.75
C SER A 56 11.90 1.51 3.50
N HIS A 57 12.17 2.07 2.32
CA HIS A 57 11.97 1.40 1.03
C HIS A 57 12.82 0.14 0.92
N LEU A 58 14.13 0.24 1.16
CA LEU A 58 15.04 -0.91 1.13
C LEU A 58 14.65 -1.98 2.15
N ASN A 59 14.25 -1.58 3.37
CA ASN A 59 13.74 -2.53 4.38
C ASN A 59 12.47 -3.26 3.90
N SER A 60 11.65 -2.61 3.06
CA SER A 60 10.40 -3.18 2.55
C SER A 60 10.58 -4.05 1.30
N VAL A 61 11.60 -3.77 0.48
CA VAL A 61 11.74 -4.38 -0.86
C VAL A 61 13.01 -5.22 -1.06
N MET A 62 14.00 -5.09 -0.19
CA MET A 62 15.26 -5.84 -0.16
C MET A 62 15.53 -6.34 1.26
N PHE A 63 14.50 -6.87 1.92
CA PHE A 63 14.54 -7.25 3.33
C PHE A 63 15.67 -8.24 3.59
N ASN A 64 16.53 -7.90 4.56
CA ASN A 64 17.52 -8.78 5.13
C ASN A 64 17.77 -8.37 6.59
N GLU A 65 18.16 -9.34 7.43
CA GLU A 65 18.31 -9.11 8.88
C GLU A 65 19.39 -8.08 9.22
N GLU A 66 20.49 -8.06 8.47
CA GLU A 66 21.61 -7.14 8.73
C GLU A 66 21.18 -5.68 8.54
N PHE A 67 20.54 -5.38 7.41
CA PHE A 67 20.02 -4.04 7.15
C PHE A 67 18.88 -3.67 8.09
N ASN A 68 17.98 -4.62 8.38
CA ASN A 68 16.85 -4.40 9.29
C ASN A 68 17.31 -4.06 10.71
N ALA A 69 18.36 -4.73 11.23
CA ALA A 69 18.93 -4.44 12.54
C ALA A 69 19.50 -3.01 12.65
N GLU A 70 20.12 -2.50 11.57
CA GLU A 70 20.55 -1.10 11.53
C GLU A 70 19.36 -0.14 11.36
N TYR A 71 18.36 -0.52 10.55
CA TYR A 71 17.15 0.27 10.33
C TYR A 71 16.36 0.46 11.63
N GLU A 72 16.21 -0.60 12.45
CA GLU A 72 15.51 -0.54 13.74
C GLU A 72 16.12 0.49 14.70
N LYS A 73 17.44 0.66 14.69
CA LYS A 73 18.11 1.70 15.49
C LYS A 73 17.76 3.11 15.05
N THR A 74 17.36 3.30 13.80
CA THR A 74 16.95 4.63 13.28
C THR A 74 15.54 5.02 13.71
N LEU A 75 14.65 4.05 13.98
CA LEU A 75 13.23 4.31 14.24
C LEU A 75 13.01 5.18 15.50
N PRO A 76 13.65 4.91 16.66
CA PRO A 76 13.54 5.79 17.82
C PRO A 76 14.11 7.18 17.57
N LEU A 77 15.21 7.30 16.83
CA LEU A 77 15.84 8.59 16.53
C LEU A 77 14.89 9.49 15.72
N ILE A 78 14.28 8.92 14.68
CA ILE A 78 13.31 9.61 13.82
C ILE A 78 12.06 9.97 14.62
N THR A 79 11.52 9.03 15.40
CA THR A 79 10.29 9.23 16.17
C THR A 79 10.48 10.30 17.26
N ASN A 80 11.62 10.28 17.95
CA ASN A 80 11.94 11.28 18.97
C ASN A 80 12.17 12.65 18.33
N PHE A 81 12.86 12.72 17.19
CA PHE A 81 13.02 13.95 16.43
C PHE A 81 11.68 14.61 16.09
N TYR A 82 10.77 13.89 15.42
CA TYR A 82 9.46 14.45 15.09
C TYR A 82 8.63 14.77 16.33
N SER A 83 8.75 14.00 17.41
CA SER A 83 8.06 14.30 18.66
C SER A 83 8.60 15.56 19.35
N GLU A 84 9.90 15.84 19.25
CA GLU A 84 10.48 17.10 19.72
C GLU A 84 9.99 18.29 18.89
N ILE A 85 9.96 18.15 17.55
CA ILE A 85 9.40 19.18 16.66
C ILE A 85 7.94 19.43 17.00
N SER A 86 7.10 18.40 17.02
CA SER A 86 5.65 18.51 17.19
C SER A 86 5.21 18.93 18.59
N THR A 87 6.11 18.87 19.58
CA THR A 87 5.84 19.35 20.95
C THR A 87 6.58 20.65 21.29
N ASN A 88 7.25 21.27 20.31
CA ASN A 88 7.96 22.53 20.50
C ASN A 88 6.96 23.70 20.60
N LYS A 89 6.66 24.12 21.83
CA LYS A 89 5.74 25.23 22.12
C LYS A 89 6.15 26.56 21.47
N ALA A 90 7.44 26.87 21.42
CA ALA A 90 7.92 28.10 20.79
C ALA A 90 7.69 28.08 19.28
N LEU A 91 7.89 26.92 18.64
CA LEU A 91 7.61 26.75 17.22
C LEU A 91 6.11 26.83 16.93
N TYR A 92 5.27 26.18 17.76
CA TYR A 92 3.80 26.29 17.65
C TYR A 92 3.32 27.75 17.73
N GLU A 93 3.83 28.54 18.68
CA GLU A 93 3.52 29.97 18.77
C GLU A 93 4.04 30.76 17.56
N ALA A 94 5.20 30.40 17.00
CA ALA A 94 5.68 30.99 15.76
C ALA A 94 4.69 30.73 14.60
N TYR A 95 4.22 29.49 14.43
CA TYR A 95 3.19 29.16 13.43
C TYR A 95 1.88 29.95 13.63
N LYS A 96 1.40 30.09 14.88
CA LYS A 96 0.22 30.92 15.19
C LYS A 96 0.44 32.38 14.82
N ASN A 97 1.63 32.93 15.09
CA ASN A 97 1.97 34.30 14.74
C ASN A 97 1.94 34.53 13.23
N LEU A 98 2.28 33.52 12.41
CA LEU A 98 2.21 33.62 10.94
C LEU A 98 0.81 33.94 10.42
N GLN A 99 -0.26 33.56 11.15
CA GLN A 99 -1.63 33.89 10.77
C GLN A 99 -1.88 35.41 10.68
N ASN A 100 -1.06 36.22 11.37
CA ASN A 100 -1.13 37.68 11.36
C ASN A 100 -0.22 38.32 10.29
N THR A 101 0.48 37.51 9.49
CA THR A 101 1.39 37.96 8.43
C THR A 101 0.71 37.92 7.06
N LYS A 102 1.40 38.42 6.03
CA LYS A 102 0.90 38.38 4.65
C LYS A 102 1.22 37.03 4.01
N LEU A 103 0.31 36.08 4.16
CA LEU A 103 0.37 34.75 3.53
C LEU A 103 -0.48 34.68 2.25
N ASN A 104 -0.04 33.89 1.27
CA ASN A 104 -0.90 33.50 0.15
C ASN A 104 -1.87 32.37 0.58
N LYS A 105 -2.82 31.99 -0.30
CA LYS A 105 -3.84 30.99 0.03
C LYS A 105 -3.29 29.61 0.41
N GLN A 106 -2.24 29.15 -0.29
CA GLN A 106 -1.61 27.85 -0.01
C GLN A 106 -0.90 27.89 1.33
N GLN A 107 -0.14 28.95 1.60
CA GLN A 107 0.53 29.18 2.87
C GLN A 107 -0.45 29.26 4.04
N GLN A 108 -1.59 29.94 3.87
CA GLN A 108 -2.65 30.00 4.88
C GLN A 108 -3.18 28.61 5.24
N HIS A 109 -3.42 27.77 4.23
CA HIS A 109 -3.86 26.40 4.43
C HIS A 109 -2.79 25.58 5.16
N ILE A 110 -1.53 25.62 4.71
CA ILE A 110 -0.41 24.91 5.35
C ILE A 110 -0.25 25.32 6.81
N VAL A 111 -0.31 26.62 7.11
CA VAL A 111 -0.21 27.12 8.49
C VAL A 111 -1.37 26.62 9.34
N LYS A 112 -2.60 26.60 8.81
CA LYS A 112 -3.77 26.07 9.51
C LYS A 112 -3.59 24.58 9.86
N GLU A 113 -3.29 23.76 8.86
CA GLU A 113 -3.09 22.31 9.03
C GLU A 113 -1.92 22.02 9.97
N SER A 114 -0.84 22.82 9.90
CA SER A 114 0.31 22.67 10.80
C SER A 114 -0.08 22.92 12.26
N ILE A 115 -0.88 23.97 12.53
CA ILE A 115 -1.37 24.29 13.88
C ILE A 115 -2.25 23.14 14.41
N GLU A 116 -3.17 22.63 13.60
CA GLU A 116 -4.01 21.47 13.93
C GLU A 116 -3.14 20.23 14.23
N SER A 117 -2.10 19.99 13.42
CA SER A 117 -1.15 18.91 13.61
C SER A 117 -0.34 19.03 14.92
N PHE A 118 0.07 20.23 15.31
CA PHE A 118 0.72 20.47 16.62
C PHE A 118 -0.20 20.09 17.79
N GLU A 119 -1.47 20.45 17.69
CA GLU A 119 -2.48 20.17 18.72
C GLU A 119 -2.74 18.66 18.84
N LEU A 120 -2.94 17.98 17.71
CA LEU A 120 -3.08 16.52 17.64
C LEU A 120 -1.80 15.76 18.01
N SER A 121 -0.64 16.42 17.96
CA SER A 121 0.64 15.85 18.38
C SER A 121 0.99 16.12 19.84
N GLY A 122 0.06 16.69 20.61
CA GLY A 122 0.23 16.88 22.05
C GLY A 122 1.13 18.03 22.45
N VAL A 123 1.25 19.09 21.64
CA VAL A 123 2.02 20.31 22.01
C VAL A 123 1.54 20.93 23.33
N GLY A 124 0.25 20.77 23.65
CA GLY A 124 -0.37 21.24 24.89
C GLY A 124 -0.07 20.38 26.12
N LEU A 125 0.51 19.19 25.96
CA LEU A 125 0.80 18.28 27.06
C LEU A 125 1.98 18.76 27.91
N GLU A 126 1.96 18.45 29.21
CA GLU A 126 3.00 18.81 30.17
C GLU A 126 3.34 17.62 31.09
N GLY A 127 4.56 17.65 31.65
CA GLY A 127 5.02 16.67 32.63
C GLY A 127 4.91 15.22 32.14
N GLU A 128 4.41 14.35 33.03
CA GLU A 128 4.31 12.90 32.81
C GLU A 128 3.48 12.52 31.57
N GLN A 129 2.44 13.29 31.23
CA GLN A 129 1.61 13.02 30.04
C GLN A 129 2.40 13.20 28.75
N SER A 130 3.23 14.25 28.67
CA SER A 130 4.09 14.50 27.51
C SER A 130 5.16 13.41 27.38
N GLU A 131 5.79 13.01 28.48
CA GLU A 131 6.78 11.93 28.50
C GLU A 131 6.17 10.59 28.06
N ARG A 132 4.96 10.26 28.57
CA ARG A 132 4.26 9.03 28.21
C ARG A 132 3.84 9.03 26.74
N PHE A 133 3.33 10.13 26.23
CA PHE A 133 2.94 10.27 24.82
C PHE A 133 4.12 10.00 23.86
N LYS A 134 5.30 10.55 24.18
CA LYS A 134 6.53 10.31 23.40
C LYS A 134 6.95 8.84 23.44
N ALA A 135 6.95 8.23 24.63
CA ALA A 135 7.27 6.82 24.79
C ALA A 135 6.30 5.91 24.00
N ILE A 136 5.01 6.24 23.97
CA ILE A 136 4.02 5.51 23.17
C ILE A 136 4.35 5.58 21.68
N LYS A 137 4.65 6.77 21.13
CA LYS A 137 5.00 6.92 19.71
C LYS A 137 6.24 6.10 19.34
N GLU A 138 7.28 6.13 20.20
CA GLU A 138 8.49 5.33 20.00
C GLU A 138 8.16 3.83 19.96
N GLN A 139 7.41 3.33 20.94
CA GLN A 139 7.01 1.93 21.01
C GLN A 139 6.17 1.50 19.80
N LEU A 140 5.21 2.32 19.38
CA LEU A 140 4.38 2.05 18.19
C LEU A 140 5.22 1.93 16.91
N SER A 141 6.27 2.74 16.76
CA SER A 141 7.16 2.67 15.59
C SER A 141 7.89 1.31 15.49
N LEU A 142 8.39 0.81 16.62
CA LEU A 142 9.08 -0.48 16.71
C LEU A 142 8.10 -1.65 16.50
N LEU A 143 6.94 -1.61 17.16
CA LEU A 143 5.93 -2.65 17.06
C LEU A 143 5.36 -2.79 15.63
N THR A 144 5.20 -1.68 14.91
CA THR A 144 4.71 -1.70 13.52
C THR A 144 5.74 -2.32 12.57
N ASN A 145 7.03 -2.04 12.77
CA ASN A 145 8.11 -2.70 12.04
C ASN A 145 8.17 -4.20 12.36
N GLN A 146 8.07 -4.56 13.64
CA GLN A 146 8.03 -5.96 14.10
C GLN A 146 6.86 -6.72 13.48
N PHE A 147 5.66 -6.14 13.46
CA PHE A 147 4.47 -6.73 12.85
C PHE A 147 4.70 -7.08 11.36
N SER A 148 5.27 -6.13 10.63
CA SER A 148 5.58 -6.27 9.20
C SER A 148 6.64 -7.35 8.96
N LYS A 149 7.72 -7.34 9.76
CA LYS A 149 8.80 -8.34 9.74
C LYS A 149 8.26 -9.75 10.00
N ASN A 150 7.46 -9.92 11.04
CA ASN A 150 6.84 -11.19 11.40
C ASN A 150 5.94 -11.74 10.28
N SER A 151 5.12 -10.88 9.67
CA SER A 151 4.23 -11.26 8.57
C SER A 151 5.02 -11.76 7.34
N LEU A 152 6.12 -11.08 7.00
CA LEU A 152 6.99 -11.49 5.90
C LEU A 152 7.67 -12.84 6.19
N LYS A 153 8.24 -13.00 7.39
CA LYS A 153 8.90 -14.25 7.80
C LYS A 153 7.95 -15.44 7.81
N ALA A 154 6.77 -15.29 8.41
CA ALA A 154 5.76 -16.35 8.43
C ALA A 154 5.30 -16.74 7.01
N THR A 155 5.24 -15.78 6.08
CA THR A 155 4.94 -16.04 4.67
C THR A 155 6.03 -16.88 3.99
N ASN A 156 7.30 -16.55 4.24
CA ASN A 156 8.44 -17.17 3.56
C ASN A 156 8.85 -18.53 4.14
N GLU A 157 8.63 -18.73 5.43
CA GLU A 157 8.97 -19.98 6.10
C GLU A 157 8.10 -21.14 5.63
N TRP A 158 6.82 -20.89 5.36
CA TRP A 158 5.92 -21.94 4.90
C TRP A 158 6.24 -22.32 3.45
N LYS A 159 6.70 -23.56 3.29
CA LYS A 159 7.03 -24.17 2.00
C LYS A 159 6.49 -25.59 1.96
N LYS A 160 5.98 -26.01 0.80
CA LYS A 160 5.53 -27.38 0.58
C LYS A 160 5.98 -27.89 -0.76
N THR A 161 6.75 -28.98 -0.76
CA THR A 161 7.11 -29.71 -1.97
C THR A 161 5.94 -30.59 -2.41
N LEU A 162 5.62 -30.53 -3.69
CA LEU A 162 4.52 -31.26 -4.32
C LEU A 162 5.02 -32.05 -5.53
N SER A 163 4.35 -33.16 -5.80
CA SER A 163 4.47 -33.86 -7.08
C SER A 163 3.50 -33.26 -8.09
N LYS A 164 3.71 -33.52 -9.39
CA LYS A 164 2.78 -33.09 -10.44
C LYS A 164 1.36 -33.63 -10.22
N ASP A 165 1.22 -34.81 -9.62
CA ASP A 165 -0.08 -35.45 -9.38
C ASP A 165 -0.94 -34.69 -8.37
N ASN A 166 -0.31 -33.88 -7.49
CA ASN A 166 -1.00 -33.01 -6.53
C ASN A 166 -1.53 -31.72 -7.17
N LEU A 167 -1.12 -31.41 -8.40
CA LEU A 167 -1.36 -30.12 -9.07
C LEU A 167 -2.32 -30.29 -10.25
N LYS A 168 -3.33 -31.15 -10.11
CA LYS A 168 -4.42 -31.23 -11.09
C LYS A 168 -5.18 -29.90 -11.15
N GLY A 169 -5.56 -29.50 -12.34
CA GLY A 169 -6.16 -28.19 -12.64
C GLY A 169 -5.16 -27.08 -12.97
N TYR A 170 -3.88 -27.23 -12.60
CA TYR A 170 -2.84 -26.27 -13.00
C TYR A 170 -2.53 -26.34 -14.50
N GLY A 171 -2.46 -25.17 -15.14
CA GLY A 171 -1.90 -25.00 -16.47
C GLY A 171 -0.37 -25.01 -16.49
N GLU A 172 0.22 -25.01 -17.68
CA GLU A 172 1.68 -24.88 -17.85
C GLU A 172 2.24 -23.63 -17.17
N ASP A 173 1.43 -22.57 -17.15
CA ASP A 173 1.78 -21.26 -16.63
C ASP A 173 1.96 -21.29 -15.11
N GLN A 174 0.98 -21.84 -14.39
CA GLN A 174 1.06 -22.02 -12.94
C GLN A 174 2.20 -22.98 -12.57
N LEU A 175 2.34 -24.09 -13.30
CA LEU A 175 3.44 -25.06 -13.08
C LEU A 175 4.82 -24.43 -13.25
N ALA A 176 4.99 -23.52 -14.21
CA ALA A 176 6.28 -22.86 -14.45
C ALA A 176 6.72 -21.95 -13.29
N LYS A 177 5.77 -21.33 -12.56
CA LYS A 177 6.07 -20.43 -11.43
C LYS A 177 6.65 -21.16 -10.23
N ILE A 178 6.21 -22.39 -9.99
CA ILE A 178 6.52 -23.17 -8.78
C ILE A 178 7.51 -24.31 -9.05
N LYS A 179 8.08 -24.38 -10.25
CA LYS A 179 8.99 -25.46 -10.65
C LYS A 179 10.37 -25.28 -10.01
N THR A 180 10.87 -26.35 -9.41
CA THR A 180 12.24 -26.43 -8.86
C THR A 180 13.01 -27.55 -9.57
N ASP A 181 14.29 -27.74 -9.22
CA ASP A 181 15.10 -28.84 -9.76
C ASP A 181 14.55 -30.22 -9.32
N ASP A 182 13.96 -30.30 -8.13
CA ASP A 182 13.48 -31.54 -7.49
C ASP A 182 11.96 -31.77 -7.59
N GLY A 183 11.24 -30.90 -8.29
CA GLY A 183 9.79 -31.03 -8.47
C GLY A 183 9.07 -29.68 -8.52
N PHE A 184 8.11 -29.50 -7.62
CA PHE A 184 7.39 -28.24 -7.45
C PHE A 184 7.38 -27.83 -5.99
N GLU A 185 7.60 -26.55 -5.71
CA GLU A 185 7.55 -25.98 -4.36
C GLU A 185 6.56 -24.82 -4.35
N ILE A 186 5.59 -24.88 -3.44
CA ILE A 186 4.65 -23.78 -3.21
C ILE A 186 4.97 -23.07 -1.89
N ASN A 187 4.65 -21.78 -1.83
CA ASN A 187 4.77 -20.93 -0.64
C ASN A 187 3.49 -20.06 -0.50
N LEU A 188 3.50 -19.13 0.46
CA LEU A 188 2.35 -18.25 0.74
C LEU A 188 2.44 -16.86 0.06
N GLN A 189 3.35 -16.68 -0.89
CA GLN A 189 3.40 -15.46 -1.69
C GLN A 189 2.13 -15.33 -2.52
N ILE A 190 1.61 -14.11 -2.65
CA ILE A 190 0.24 -13.90 -3.14
C ILE A 190 -0.05 -14.52 -4.51
N PRO A 191 0.84 -14.49 -5.53
CA PRO A 191 0.53 -15.09 -6.82
C PRO A 191 0.41 -16.62 -6.74
N ILE A 192 1.23 -17.26 -5.89
CA ILE A 192 1.20 -18.72 -5.69
C ILE A 192 -0.04 -19.12 -4.89
N TYR A 193 -0.34 -18.40 -3.81
CA TYR A 193 -1.56 -18.62 -3.02
C TYR A 193 -2.81 -18.53 -3.88
N MET A 194 -2.94 -17.47 -4.69
CA MET A 194 -4.09 -17.26 -5.56
C MET A 194 -4.20 -18.34 -6.64
N ASP A 195 -3.09 -18.79 -7.23
CA ASP A 195 -3.10 -19.89 -8.20
C ASP A 195 -3.64 -21.19 -7.57
N ILE A 196 -3.27 -21.53 -6.32
CA ILE A 196 -3.81 -22.71 -5.62
C ILE A 196 -5.31 -22.54 -5.38
N MET A 197 -5.75 -21.40 -4.83
CA MET A 197 -7.16 -21.17 -4.52
C MET A 197 -8.06 -21.15 -5.76
N THR A 198 -7.51 -20.80 -6.92
CA THR A 198 -8.25 -20.65 -8.17
C THR A 198 -8.26 -21.93 -9.00
N TYR A 199 -7.12 -22.62 -9.10
CA TYR A 199 -6.93 -23.66 -10.12
C TYR A 199 -6.68 -25.07 -9.58
N ALA A 200 -6.35 -25.26 -8.29
CA ALA A 200 -6.05 -26.60 -7.79
C ALA A 200 -7.33 -27.43 -7.58
N ASP A 201 -7.47 -28.55 -8.28
CA ASP A 201 -8.64 -29.44 -8.17
C ASP A 201 -8.71 -30.12 -6.79
N ASP A 202 -7.56 -30.38 -6.16
CA ASP A 202 -7.45 -31.02 -4.86
C ASP A 202 -7.95 -30.10 -3.75
N ARG A 203 -9.17 -30.37 -3.27
CA ARG A 203 -9.82 -29.62 -2.19
C ARG A 203 -9.02 -29.66 -0.88
N SER A 204 -8.34 -30.77 -0.57
CA SER A 204 -7.54 -30.89 0.65
C SER A 204 -6.28 -30.02 0.56
N LEU A 205 -5.68 -29.91 -0.62
CA LEU A 205 -4.59 -28.97 -0.85
C LEU A 205 -5.06 -27.52 -0.69
N ARG A 206 -6.22 -27.15 -1.26
CA ARG A 206 -6.78 -25.81 -1.06
C ARG A 206 -7.06 -25.52 0.42
N GLU A 207 -7.63 -26.47 1.16
CA GLU A 207 -7.88 -26.33 2.59
C GLU A 207 -6.59 -26.09 3.38
N GLU A 208 -5.55 -26.89 3.13
CA GLU A 208 -4.26 -26.79 3.81
C GLU A 208 -3.61 -25.42 3.57
N VAL A 209 -3.52 -25.01 2.30
CA VAL A 209 -2.90 -23.74 1.90
C VAL A 209 -3.71 -22.54 2.39
N TYR A 210 -5.04 -22.61 2.33
CA TYR A 210 -5.91 -21.58 2.90
C TYR A 210 -5.65 -21.39 4.39
N LYS A 211 -5.65 -22.48 5.16
CA LYS A 211 -5.43 -22.44 6.60
C LYS A 211 -4.06 -21.86 6.92
N ALA A 212 -3.01 -22.29 6.22
CA ALA A 212 -1.68 -21.73 6.38
C ALA A 212 -1.61 -20.22 6.08
N TYR A 213 -2.29 -19.75 5.03
CA TYR A 213 -2.31 -18.34 4.64
C TYR A 213 -3.02 -17.44 5.65
N VAL A 214 -4.19 -17.85 6.15
CA VAL A 214 -4.99 -17.04 7.10
C VAL A 214 -4.47 -17.12 8.53
N SER A 215 -3.59 -18.07 8.84
CA SER A 215 -2.93 -18.20 10.14
C SER A 215 -1.49 -17.68 10.15
N ARG A 216 -1.05 -16.95 9.13
CA ARG A 216 0.31 -16.40 9.08
C ARG A 216 0.52 -15.48 10.26
N ALA A 217 1.69 -15.62 10.90
CA ALA A 217 2.08 -14.79 12.03
C ALA A 217 1.04 -14.81 13.17
N SER A 218 0.48 -15.99 13.46
CA SER A 218 -0.51 -16.15 14.54
C SER A 218 -0.17 -17.30 15.49
N GLU A 219 -0.85 -17.30 16.63
CA GLU A 219 -0.73 -18.26 17.72
C GLU A 219 -1.17 -19.69 17.33
N LEU A 220 -1.83 -19.87 16.18
CA LEU A 220 -2.40 -21.14 15.74
C LEU A 220 -1.34 -22.18 15.32
N GLY A 221 -0.10 -21.74 15.03
CA GLY A 221 1.05 -22.63 14.83
C GLY A 221 1.06 -23.46 13.55
N ILE A 222 0.33 -23.04 12.50
CA ILE A 222 0.46 -23.65 11.15
C ILE A 222 1.69 -23.09 10.42
N THR A 223 1.99 -21.80 10.63
CA THR A 223 3.33 -21.20 10.44
C THR A 223 4.03 -21.12 11.80
N SER A 224 5.35 -20.84 11.86
CA SER A 224 6.03 -20.73 13.15
C SER A 224 5.38 -19.70 14.06
N THR A 225 5.19 -20.09 15.33
CA THR A 225 4.73 -19.21 16.40
C THR A 225 5.81 -18.23 16.87
N GLU A 226 7.06 -18.37 16.39
CA GLU A 226 8.13 -17.38 16.63
C GLU A 226 7.75 -16.00 16.08
N PHE A 227 6.92 -15.97 15.03
CA PHE A 227 6.46 -14.76 14.36
C PHE A 227 5.03 -14.39 14.74
N ASP A 228 4.52 -14.88 15.87
CA ASP A 228 3.17 -14.55 16.34
C ASP A 228 3.01 -13.03 16.57
N ASN A 229 2.04 -12.44 15.87
CA ASN A 229 1.70 -11.02 15.95
C ASN A 229 0.58 -10.71 16.92
N LYS A 230 -0.06 -11.69 17.56
CA LYS A 230 -1.19 -11.43 18.47
C LYS A 230 -0.79 -10.45 19.58
N ALA A 231 0.29 -10.74 20.31
CA ALA A 231 0.76 -9.88 21.40
C ALA A 231 1.21 -8.51 20.89
N THR A 232 1.82 -8.45 19.71
CA THR A 232 2.20 -7.19 19.06
C THR A 232 0.98 -6.34 18.71
N MET A 233 -0.08 -6.94 18.16
CA MET A 233 -1.34 -6.27 17.83
C MET A 233 -2.06 -5.78 19.10
N ASP A 234 -2.16 -6.62 20.13
CA ASP A 234 -2.77 -6.26 21.41
C ASP A 234 -2.09 -5.02 22.02
N GLU A 235 -0.74 -4.99 22.00
CA GLU A 235 0.03 -3.85 22.50
C GLU A 235 -0.16 -2.59 21.64
N ILE A 236 -0.19 -2.73 20.31
CA ILE A 236 -0.47 -1.60 19.40
C ILE A 236 -1.84 -0.99 19.72
N LEU A 237 -2.88 -1.81 19.92
CA LEU A 237 -4.23 -1.34 20.23
C LEU A 237 -4.28 -0.65 21.59
N ASN A 238 -3.66 -1.22 22.62
CA ASN A 238 -3.58 -0.63 23.95
C ASN A 238 -2.87 0.73 23.93
N LEU A 239 -1.72 0.81 23.26
CA LEU A 239 -0.94 2.04 23.13
C LEU A 239 -1.70 3.11 22.35
N ARG A 240 -2.40 2.74 21.26
CA ARG A 240 -3.26 3.66 20.50
C ARG A 240 -4.41 4.21 21.34
N GLN A 241 -5.06 3.36 22.13
CA GLN A 241 -6.12 3.76 23.04
C GLN A 241 -5.61 4.71 24.14
N GLU A 242 -4.46 4.40 24.74
CA GLU A 242 -3.83 5.27 25.74
C GLU A 242 -3.43 6.62 25.13
N MET A 243 -2.87 6.62 23.91
CA MET A 243 -2.51 7.83 23.18
C MET A 243 -3.71 8.75 22.95
N ALA A 244 -4.86 8.19 22.56
CA ALA A 244 -6.09 8.93 22.38
C ALA A 244 -6.58 9.56 23.70
N GLN A 245 -6.56 8.79 24.80
CA GLN A 245 -6.96 9.27 26.12
C GLN A 245 -6.08 10.40 26.64
N ILE A 246 -4.76 10.34 26.41
CA ILE A 246 -3.83 11.42 26.77
C ILE A 246 -4.20 12.73 26.06
N LEU A 247 -4.64 12.64 24.81
CA LEU A 247 -5.07 13.79 24.01
C LEU A 247 -6.53 14.22 24.27
N GLY A 248 -7.26 13.49 25.13
CA GLY A 248 -8.64 13.83 25.52
C GLY A 248 -9.73 13.24 24.63
N PHE A 249 -9.39 12.32 23.72
CA PHE A 249 -10.36 11.56 22.92
C PHE A 249 -10.84 10.31 23.65
N ASN A 250 -12.05 9.83 23.34
CA ASN A 250 -12.56 8.62 23.97
C ASN A 250 -11.85 7.35 23.47
N ASN A 251 -11.41 7.37 22.22
CA ASN A 251 -10.81 6.24 21.53
C ASN A 251 -9.93 6.68 20.35
N TYR A 252 -9.17 5.74 19.79
CA TYR A 252 -8.22 6.04 18.71
C TYR A 252 -8.89 6.38 17.38
N ALA A 253 -10.08 5.84 17.11
CA ALA A 253 -10.82 6.15 15.88
C ALA A 253 -11.22 7.64 15.83
N GLU A 254 -11.68 8.22 16.94
CA GLU A 254 -11.95 9.66 17.06
C GLU A 254 -10.70 10.48 16.77
N LEU A 255 -9.57 10.18 17.45
CA LEU A 255 -8.30 10.85 17.21
C LEU A 255 -7.88 10.76 15.73
N SER A 256 -8.09 9.60 15.10
CA SER A 256 -7.71 9.38 13.72
C SER A 256 -8.56 10.21 12.73
N ILE A 257 -9.81 10.52 13.07
CA ILE A 257 -10.75 11.25 12.19
C ILE A 257 -10.45 12.74 12.12
N GLU A 258 -9.87 13.34 13.16
CA GLU A 258 -9.57 14.78 13.20
C GLU A 258 -8.71 15.29 12.03
N ALA A 259 -7.89 14.42 11.43
CA ALA A 259 -7.05 14.74 10.28
C ALA A 259 -7.64 14.29 8.91
N LYS A 260 -8.93 13.93 8.87
CA LYS A 260 -9.64 13.42 7.68
C LYS A 260 -10.72 14.39 7.20
N MET A 261 -11.31 14.12 6.03
CA MET A 261 -12.45 14.90 5.52
C MET A 261 -13.78 14.53 6.21
N VAL A 262 -13.94 13.28 6.64
CA VAL A 262 -15.10 12.85 7.44
C VAL A 262 -15.12 13.54 8.80
N GLU A 263 -16.31 13.83 9.32
CA GLU A 263 -16.49 14.66 10.52
C GLU A 263 -16.64 13.84 11.82
N SER A 264 -17.00 12.55 11.74
CA SER A 264 -17.15 11.70 12.92
C SER A 264 -17.08 10.21 12.63
N THR A 265 -16.84 9.40 13.68
CA THR A 265 -16.83 7.93 13.56
C THR A 265 -18.19 7.37 13.16
N GLU A 266 -19.27 7.97 13.66
CA GLU A 266 -20.65 7.62 13.35
C GLU A 266 -20.96 7.84 11.88
N GLN A 267 -20.49 8.94 11.29
CA GLN A 267 -20.67 9.19 9.85
C GLN A 267 -20.06 8.07 9.00
N VAL A 268 -18.87 7.56 9.39
CA VAL A 268 -18.20 6.45 8.70
C VAL A 268 -18.97 5.14 8.90
N ILE A 269 -19.42 4.86 10.12
CA ILE A 269 -20.24 3.67 10.41
C ILE A 269 -21.53 3.70 9.61
N ASP A 270 -22.29 4.80 9.65
CA ASP A 270 -23.57 4.95 8.94
C ASP A 270 -23.38 4.75 7.43
N PHE A 271 -22.30 5.30 6.87
CA PHE A 271 -21.95 5.11 5.46
C PHE A 271 -21.67 3.63 5.13
N LEU A 272 -20.86 2.94 5.95
CA LEU A 272 -20.53 1.52 5.76
C LEU A 272 -21.75 0.62 5.96
N GLU A 273 -22.59 0.90 6.96
CA GLU A 273 -23.81 0.14 7.23
C GLU A 273 -24.86 0.32 6.12
N ASP A 274 -25.01 1.52 5.54
CA ASP A 274 -25.84 1.75 4.35
C ASP A 274 -25.32 0.96 3.13
N LEU A 275 -24.01 0.91 2.91
CA LEU A 275 -23.40 0.06 1.87
C LEU A 275 -23.69 -1.42 2.10
N VAL A 276 -23.57 -1.89 3.34
CA VAL A 276 -23.90 -3.27 3.74
C VAL A 276 -25.38 -3.57 3.49
N GLU A 277 -26.29 -2.69 3.90
CA GLU A 277 -27.73 -2.86 3.72
C GLU A 277 -28.08 -3.00 2.23
N ARG A 278 -27.52 -2.13 1.37
CA ARG A 278 -27.77 -2.13 -0.07
C ARG A 278 -27.16 -3.34 -0.78
N SER A 279 -25.98 -3.78 -0.35
CA SER A 279 -25.22 -4.85 -1.03
C SER A 279 -25.68 -6.24 -0.59
N ARG A 280 -26.13 -6.40 0.66
CA ARG A 280 -26.47 -7.70 1.26
C ARG A 280 -27.50 -8.53 0.49
N PRO A 281 -28.61 -7.97 -0.04
CA PRO A 281 -29.56 -8.75 -0.84
C PRO A 281 -28.94 -9.35 -2.10
N GLN A 282 -28.08 -8.60 -2.79
CA GLN A 282 -27.41 -9.05 -4.00
C GLN A 282 -26.31 -10.07 -3.67
N ALA A 283 -25.49 -9.81 -2.65
CA ALA A 283 -24.45 -10.74 -2.19
C ALA A 283 -25.04 -12.11 -1.76
N LYS A 284 -26.21 -12.12 -1.12
CA LYS A 284 -26.93 -13.36 -0.81
C LYS A 284 -27.31 -14.14 -2.07
N LYS A 285 -27.81 -13.46 -3.12
CA LYS A 285 -28.13 -14.12 -4.39
C LYS A 285 -26.88 -14.71 -5.05
N GLU A 286 -25.78 -13.96 -5.04
CA GLU A 286 -24.49 -14.39 -5.59
C GLU A 286 -23.95 -15.62 -4.85
N LEU A 287 -24.04 -15.65 -3.51
CA LEU A 287 -23.62 -16.79 -2.71
C LEU A 287 -24.52 -18.01 -2.92
N GLU A 288 -25.84 -17.84 -2.98
CA GLU A 288 -26.77 -18.96 -3.22
C GLU A 288 -26.61 -19.53 -4.63
N GLU A 289 -26.34 -18.69 -5.62
CA GLU A 289 -26.00 -19.14 -6.97
C GLU A 289 -24.68 -19.95 -6.98
N LEU A 290 -23.67 -19.47 -6.26
CA LEU A 290 -22.40 -20.19 -6.12
C LEU A 290 -22.58 -21.55 -5.43
N LYS A 291 -23.35 -21.61 -4.34
CA LYS A 291 -23.69 -22.87 -3.66
C LYS A 291 -24.42 -23.84 -4.57
N ALA A 292 -25.43 -23.35 -5.30
CA ALA A 292 -26.19 -24.16 -6.24
C ALA A 292 -25.31 -24.71 -7.37
N PHE A 293 -24.39 -23.89 -7.88
CA PHE A 293 -23.42 -24.30 -8.89
C PHE A 293 -22.42 -25.33 -8.36
N ALA A 294 -21.87 -25.12 -7.16
CA ALA A 294 -20.87 -26.01 -6.57
C ALA A 294 -21.43 -27.40 -6.22
N GLY A 295 -22.71 -27.48 -5.84
CA GLY A 295 -23.37 -28.73 -5.49
C GLY A 295 -22.83 -29.38 -4.20
N ILE A 296 -22.06 -28.66 -3.41
CA ILE A 296 -21.47 -29.09 -2.13
C ILE A 296 -21.63 -27.99 -1.07
N GLU A 297 -21.40 -28.35 0.20
CA GLU A 297 -21.20 -27.35 1.26
C GLU A 297 -19.89 -26.59 1.00
N LEU A 298 -20.01 -25.30 0.72
CA LEU A 298 -18.89 -24.42 0.46
C LEU A 298 -18.19 -24.03 1.77
N MET A 299 -16.88 -24.23 1.79
CA MET A 299 -15.97 -23.69 2.80
C MET A 299 -15.18 -22.51 2.22
N PRO A 300 -14.51 -21.69 3.05
CA PRO A 300 -13.76 -20.52 2.54
C PRO A 300 -12.75 -20.85 1.43
N TRP A 301 -12.07 -22.01 1.51
CA TRP A 301 -11.13 -22.51 0.50
C TRP A 301 -11.77 -23.08 -0.77
N ASP A 302 -13.09 -23.06 -0.86
CA ASP A 302 -13.84 -23.45 -2.06
C ASP A 302 -14.35 -22.23 -2.85
N LEU A 303 -14.43 -21.05 -2.22
CA LEU A 303 -15.10 -19.88 -2.81
C LEU A 303 -14.45 -19.46 -4.13
N THR A 304 -13.15 -19.15 -4.13
CA THR A 304 -12.43 -18.70 -5.33
C THR A 304 -12.49 -19.74 -6.46
N TYR A 305 -12.26 -21.01 -6.13
CA TYR A 305 -12.27 -22.12 -7.09
C TYR A 305 -13.61 -22.26 -7.82
N TYR A 306 -14.72 -22.32 -7.08
CA TYR A 306 -16.04 -22.43 -7.71
C TYR A 306 -16.50 -21.12 -8.34
N SER A 307 -16.06 -19.97 -7.82
CA SER A 307 -16.36 -18.67 -8.43
C SER A 307 -15.76 -18.55 -9.82
N GLU A 308 -14.52 -19.01 -10.01
CA GLU A 308 -13.89 -19.04 -11.33
C GLU A 308 -14.64 -19.96 -12.31
N GLN A 309 -15.04 -21.16 -11.87
CA GLN A 309 -15.82 -22.06 -12.69
C GLN A 309 -17.22 -21.52 -13.02
N LEU A 310 -17.89 -20.88 -12.06
CA LEU A 310 -19.18 -20.24 -12.28
C LEU A 310 -19.04 -19.08 -13.27
N LYS A 311 -17.96 -18.29 -13.16
CA LYS A 311 -17.63 -17.23 -14.11
C LYS A 311 -17.45 -17.80 -15.52
N GLU A 312 -16.67 -18.88 -15.66
CA GLU A 312 -16.48 -19.58 -16.94
C GLU A 312 -17.81 -20.08 -17.51
N HIS A 313 -18.64 -20.74 -16.70
CA HIS A 313 -19.94 -21.23 -17.12
C HIS A 313 -20.88 -20.10 -17.58
N LYS A 314 -20.86 -18.95 -16.89
CA LYS A 314 -21.75 -17.81 -17.19
C LYS A 314 -21.33 -16.99 -18.40
N PHE A 315 -20.04 -16.71 -18.52
CA PHE A 315 -19.52 -15.75 -19.50
C PHE A 315 -18.76 -16.43 -20.65
N GLY A 316 -18.52 -17.74 -20.58
CA GLY A 316 -17.90 -18.51 -21.64
C GLY A 316 -16.41 -18.19 -21.86
N PHE A 317 -15.71 -17.84 -20.78
CA PHE A 317 -14.25 -17.70 -20.73
C PHE A 317 -13.74 -17.86 -19.30
N LYS A 318 -12.50 -18.32 -19.16
CA LYS A 318 -11.76 -18.35 -17.90
C LYS A 318 -10.67 -17.29 -17.88
N LYS A 319 -10.20 -16.89 -16.70
CA LYS A 319 -9.10 -15.91 -16.54
C LYS A 319 -7.88 -16.27 -17.38
N SER A 320 -7.54 -17.55 -17.44
CA SER A 320 -6.39 -18.05 -18.22
C SER A 320 -6.54 -17.91 -19.75
N ASP A 321 -7.73 -17.60 -20.27
CA ASP A 321 -7.91 -17.26 -21.70
C ASP A 321 -7.43 -15.84 -22.01
N LEU A 322 -7.46 -14.93 -21.02
CA LEU A 322 -7.03 -13.53 -21.14
C LEU A 322 -5.53 -13.36 -20.93
N THR A 323 -4.95 -14.04 -19.93
CA THR A 323 -3.55 -13.89 -19.51
C THR A 323 -2.52 -13.92 -20.66
N PRO A 324 -2.65 -14.78 -21.70
CA PRO A 324 -1.72 -14.78 -22.84
C PRO A 324 -1.63 -13.47 -23.63
N TYR A 325 -2.64 -12.61 -23.52
CA TYR A 325 -2.70 -11.32 -24.19
C TYR A 325 -2.06 -10.19 -23.40
N PHE A 326 -1.62 -10.41 -22.16
CA PHE A 326 -1.11 -9.34 -21.31
C PHE A 326 0.35 -9.56 -20.88
N PRO A 327 1.30 -9.64 -21.83
CA PRO A 327 2.72 -9.67 -21.47
C PRO A 327 3.16 -8.30 -20.91
N GLU A 328 4.04 -8.31 -19.91
CA GLU A 328 4.50 -7.10 -19.19
C GLU A 328 4.83 -5.95 -20.13
N GLN A 329 5.65 -6.19 -21.17
CA GLN A 329 6.09 -5.15 -22.09
C GLN A 329 4.90 -4.46 -22.79
N GLN A 330 3.87 -5.21 -23.18
CA GLN A 330 2.69 -4.65 -23.84
C GLN A 330 1.81 -3.89 -22.84
N VAL A 331 1.63 -4.45 -21.65
CA VAL A 331 0.85 -3.80 -20.58
C VAL A 331 1.48 -2.48 -20.17
N LEU A 332 2.79 -2.44 -19.93
CA LEU A 332 3.48 -1.21 -19.57
C LEU A 332 3.45 -0.18 -20.71
N SER A 333 3.61 -0.62 -21.96
CA SER A 333 3.47 0.28 -23.12
C SER A 333 2.08 0.91 -23.18
N GLY A 334 1.01 0.11 -23.08
CA GLY A 334 -0.36 0.62 -23.13
C GLY A 334 -0.72 1.51 -21.94
N LEU A 335 -0.21 1.20 -20.74
CA LEU A 335 -0.32 2.06 -19.56
C LEU A 335 0.35 3.41 -19.81
N PHE A 336 1.59 3.42 -20.31
CA PHE A 336 2.31 4.65 -20.58
C PHE A 336 1.60 5.48 -21.66
N ASP A 337 1.18 4.85 -22.76
CA ASP A 337 0.39 5.51 -23.81
C ASP A 337 -0.89 6.13 -23.24
N THR A 338 -1.58 5.44 -22.34
CA THR A 338 -2.79 5.95 -21.67
C THR A 338 -2.46 7.20 -20.84
N ILE A 339 -1.41 7.15 -20.02
CA ILE A 339 -0.98 8.26 -19.17
C ILE A 339 -0.51 9.46 -20.02
N GLU A 340 0.31 9.21 -21.04
CA GLU A 340 0.79 10.27 -21.95
C GLU A 340 -0.38 11.00 -22.63
N ASN A 341 -1.40 10.25 -23.06
CA ASN A 341 -2.59 10.83 -23.68
C ASN A 341 -3.47 11.60 -22.69
N LEU A 342 -3.66 11.08 -21.47
CA LEU A 342 -4.49 11.75 -20.46
C LEU A 342 -3.86 13.04 -19.95
N TYR A 343 -2.56 13.01 -19.65
CA TYR A 343 -1.86 14.09 -18.96
C TYR A 343 -0.98 14.95 -19.87
N GLN A 344 -0.89 14.60 -21.17
CA GLN A 344 -0.06 15.30 -22.15
C GLN A 344 1.41 15.39 -21.72
N ILE A 345 1.93 14.26 -21.21
CA ILE A 345 3.32 14.07 -20.76
C ILE A 345 4.02 13.01 -21.61
N LYS A 346 5.31 12.81 -21.36
CA LYS A 346 6.15 11.77 -21.96
C LYS A 346 6.82 10.92 -20.90
N ILE A 347 6.81 9.61 -21.09
CA ILE A 347 7.39 8.61 -20.20
C ILE A 347 8.52 7.90 -20.92
N ASN A 348 9.75 8.09 -20.45
CA ASN A 348 10.92 7.43 -20.98
C ASN A 348 11.49 6.44 -19.96
N ILE A 349 11.75 5.22 -20.37
CA ILE A 349 12.50 4.25 -19.55
C ILE A 349 13.98 4.63 -19.64
N LEU A 350 14.62 4.84 -18.49
CA LEU A 350 16.05 5.10 -18.39
C LEU A 350 16.82 3.79 -18.22
N ASP A 351 17.95 3.68 -18.91
CA ASP A 351 18.95 2.64 -18.65
C ASP A 351 19.77 3.03 -17.40
N GLU A 352 19.14 2.86 -16.23
CA GLU A 352 19.71 3.21 -14.93
C GLU A 352 19.62 2.00 -13.98
N VAL A 353 20.78 1.58 -13.44
CA VAL A 353 20.82 0.54 -12.41
C VAL A 353 20.22 1.07 -11.10
N SER A 354 19.30 0.28 -10.54
CA SER A 354 18.59 0.51 -9.28
C SER A 354 18.99 -0.52 -8.21
N TYR A 355 18.26 -0.56 -7.09
CA TYR A 355 18.47 -1.51 -5.98
C TYR A 355 18.22 -2.98 -6.35
N HIS A 356 17.42 -3.23 -7.39
CA HIS A 356 17.16 -4.57 -7.92
C HIS A 356 17.14 -4.53 -9.46
N ALA A 357 17.56 -5.61 -10.10
CA ALA A 357 17.74 -5.68 -11.56
C ALA A 357 16.42 -5.54 -12.35
N ASP A 358 15.30 -5.93 -11.73
CA ASP A 358 13.97 -5.86 -12.36
C ASP A 358 13.32 -4.47 -12.30
N VAL A 359 13.90 -3.53 -11.54
CA VAL A 359 13.33 -2.20 -11.34
C VAL A 359 13.51 -1.37 -12.60
N LYS A 360 12.41 -0.79 -13.10
CA LYS A 360 12.42 0.13 -14.24
C LYS A 360 12.41 1.56 -13.72
N VAL A 361 13.34 2.38 -14.19
CA VAL A 361 13.38 3.81 -13.87
C VAL A 361 12.68 4.58 -14.98
N LEU A 362 11.59 5.26 -14.64
CA LEU A 362 10.78 6.04 -15.57
C LEU A 362 11.06 7.52 -15.34
N GLU A 363 11.43 8.23 -16.41
CA GLU A 363 11.50 9.69 -16.43
C GLU A 363 10.24 10.25 -17.06
N ILE A 364 9.57 11.13 -16.32
CA ILE A 364 8.37 11.81 -16.76
C ILE A 364 8.76 13.23 -17.19
N SER A 365 8.34 13.63 -18.39
CA SER A 365 8.64 14.94 -18.97
C SER A 365 7.39 15.60 -19.55
N ASN A 366 7.35 16.92 -19.54
CA ASN A 366 6.35 17.72 -20.24
C ASN A 366 7.09 18.57 -21.28
N ALA A 367 6.83 18.34 -22.55
CA ALA A 367 7.68 18.82 -23.65
C ALA A 367 9.15 18.45 -23.40
N ASP A 368 10.04 19.43 -23.29
CA ASP A 368 11.47 19.23 -23.07
C ASP A 368 11.89 19.29 -21.59
N ASP A 369 10.94 19.55 -20.67
CA ASP A 369 11.22 19.71 -19.23
C ASP A 369 10.90 18.45 -18.44
N ILE A 370 11.86 17.97 -17.64
CA ILE A 370 11.64 16.85 -16.70
C ILE A 370 10.71 17.30 -15.58
N VAL A 371 9.62 16.57 -15.36
CA VAL A 371 8.65 16.83 -14.29
C VAL A 371 8.84 15.92 -13.09
N GLY A 372 9.39 14.72 -13.25
CA GLY A 372 9.74 13.84 -12.13
C GLY A 372 10.14 12.43 -12.57
N ARG A 373 10.26 11.52 -11.59
CA ARG A 373 10.66 10.12 -11.84
C ARG A 373 9.81 9.12 -11.05
N ILE A 374 9.69 7.91 -11.60
CA ILE A 374 9.06 6.77 -10.94
C ILE A 374 10.02 5.58 -10.99
N TYR A 375 10.29 4.94 -9.86
CA TYR A 375 10.97 3.63 -9.83
C TYR A 375 9.90 2.55 -9.70
N LEU A 376 9.75 1.74 -10.75
CA LEU A 376 8.70 0.73 -10.88
C LEU A 376 9.25 -0.67 -10.61
N ASP A 377 8.70 -1.34 -9.60
CA ASP A 377 9.13 -2.64 -9.08
C ASP A 377 7.97 -3.64 -8.96
N VAL A 378 7.71 -4.38 -10.03
CA VAL A 378 6.43 -5.09 -10.23
C VAL A 378 6.37 -6.50 -9.66
N TYR A 379 7.48 -7.22 -9.53
CA TYR A 379 7.46 -8.66 -9.30
C TYR A 379 7.45 -9.07 -7.83
N ALA A 380 6.69 -10.12 -7.50
CA ALA A 380 6.76 -10.76 -6.19
C ALA A 380 8.13 -11.43 -5.97
N ARG A 381 8.65 -11.35 -4.74
CA ARG A 381 9.89 -12.01 -4.30
C ARG A 381 9.91 -12.19 -2.78
N GLU A 382 10.68 -13.17 -2.31
CA GLU A 382 10.71 -13.54 -0.89
C GLU A 382 11.23 -12.41 0.01
N ASP A 383 12.18 -11.59 -0.44
CA ASP A 383 12.73 -10.47 0.30
C ASP A 383 11.91 -9.16 0.15
N LYS A 384 10.71 -9.21 -0.43
CA LYS A 384 9.80 -8.06 -0.56
C LYS A 384 8.53 -8.30 0.26
N ARG A 385 8.07 -7.27 0.97
CA ARG A 385 6.76 -7.24 1.63
C ARG A 385 5.63 -7.43 0.60
N GLY A 386 4.62 -8.23 0.94
CA GLY A 386 3.43 -8.43 0.11
C GLY A 386 2.58 -7.16 -0.10
N GLY A 387 1.65 -7.23 -1.06
CA GLY A 387 0.73 -6.14 -1.41
C GLY A 387 1.18 -5.33 -2.64
N ALA A 388 0.56 -4.18 -2.84
CA ALA A 388 0.99 -3.16 -3.78
C ALA A 388 0.90 -1.81 -3.06
N TRP A 389 1.81 -0.89 -3.39
CA TRP A 389 1.80 0.47 -2.84
C TRP A 389 2.63 1.42 -3.68
N MET A 390 2.34 2.70 -3.50
CA MET A 390 3.19 3.81 -3.88
C MET A 390 3.82 4.41 -2.62
N ALA A 391 5.08 4.82 -2.72
CA ALA A 391 5.75 5.63 -1.69
C ALA A 391 6.44 6.84 -2.33
N ASP A 392 6.45 7.97 -1.66
CA ASP A 392 7.24 9.13 -2.08
C ASP A 392 8.70 9.02 -1.59
N TYR A 393 9.64 9.43 -2.45
CA TYR A 393 11.06 9.59 -2.09
C TYR A 393 11.42 11.05 -1.90
N GLN A 394 10.90 11.89 -2.79
CA GLN A 394 11.27 13.28 -2.89
C GLN A 394 10.06 14.07 -3.38
N ALA A 395 9.73 15.17 -2.70
CA ALA A 395 8.70 16.14 -3.11
C ALA A 395 9.25 17.18 -4.11
N LEU A 396 8.34 18.01 -4.65
CA LEU A 396 8.70 19.19 -5.44
C LEU A 396 9.20 20.29 -4.50
N ILE A 397 10.45 20.74 -4.68
CA ILE A 397 10.99 21.94 -4.00
C ILE A 397 11.99 22.67 -4.90
N GLY A 398 11.68 23.92 -5.25
CA GLY A 398 12.50 24.68 -6.20
C GLY A 398 12.76 23.89 -7.49
N ASN A 399 14.04 23.60 -7.77
CA ASN A 399 14.44 22.83 -8.97
C ASN A 399 14.43 21.30 -8.77
N ASN A 400 14.25 20.82 -7.54
CA ASN A 400 14.17 19.39 -7.26
C ASN A 400 12.81 18.85 -7.66
N LYS A 401 12.79 17.86 -8.57
CA LYS A 401 11.57 17.26 -9.09
C LYS A 401 11.08 16.10 -8.21
N PRO A 402 9.75 15.86 -8.12
CA PRO A 402 9.22 14.70 -7.43
C PRO A 402 9.78 13.37 -7.91
N VAL A 403 9.90 12.43 -6.97
CA VAL A 403 10.26 11.05 -7.25
C VAL A 403 9.38 10.12 -6.42
N ALA A 404 8.81 9.11 -7.07
CA ALA A 404 7.98 8.08 -6.45
C ALA A 404 8.60 6.68 -6.63
N PHE A 405 8.26 5.78 -5.72
CA PHE A 405 8.44 4.34 -5.83
C PHE A 405 7.07 3.71 -6.03
N VAL A 406 6.91 2.87 -7.05
CA VAL A 406 5.71 2.06 -7.30
C VAL A 406 6.10 0.61 -7.16
N VAL A 407 5.49 -0.08 -6.21
CA VAL A 407 5.83 -1.47 -5.88
C VAL A 407 4.58 -2.33 -5.99
N CYS A 408 4.72 -3.46 -6.67
CA CYS A 408 3.70 -4.51 -6.73
C CYS A 408 4.31 -5.88 -6.40
N ASN A 409 3.44 -6.89 -6.28
CA ASN A 409 3.79 -8.29 -6.08
C ASN A 409 3.12 -9.18 -7.13
N LEU A 410 3.41 -8.91 -8.41
CA LEU A 410 2.79 -9.55 -9.56
C LEU A 410 3.57 -10.79 -10.03
N ASN A 411 2.96 -11.52 -10.96
CA ASN A 411 3.57 -12.63 -11.68
C ASN A 411 4.91 -12.28 -12.33
N SER A 412 5.93 -13.11 -12.08
CA SER A 412 7.28 -12.96 -12.61
C SER A 412 7.50 -13.75 -13.91
N PRO A 413 8.52 -13.40 -14.71
CA PRO A 413 8.86 -14.16 -15.92
C PRO A 413 9.38 -15.56 -15.57
N SER A 414 9.23 -16.51 -16.49
CA SER A 414 9.79 -17.87 -16.36
C SER A 414 10.67 -18.21 -17.56
N LYS A 415 11.43 -19.31 -17.50
CA LYS A 415 12.44 -19.63 -18.52
C LYS A 415 11.83 -19.70 -19.93
N GLY A 416 12.20 -18.74 -20.78
CA GLY A 416 11.72 -18.64 -22.17
C GLY A 416 10.31 -18.07 -22.34
N LYS A 417 9.72 -17.50 -21.29
CA LYS A 417 8.38 -16.94 -21.29
C LYS A 417 8.34 -15.60 -20.52
N PRO A 418 7.79 -14.52 -21.10
CA PRO A 418 7.67 -13.24 -20.40
C PRO A 418 6.74 -13.35 -19.18
N ALA A 419 6.81 -12.38 -18.29
CA ALA A 419 5.76 -12.18 -17.29
C ALA A 419 4.45 -11.90 -18.03
N LEU A 420 3.40 -12.64 -17.64
CA LEU A 420 2.05 -12.44 -18.12
C LEU A 420 1.20 -12.04 -16.93
N PHE A 421 0.45 -10.96 -17.07
CA PHE A 421 -0.39 -10.45 -16.00
C PHE A 421 -1.84 -10.92 -16.18
N GLU A 422 -2.48 -11.27 -15.07
CA GLU A 422 -3.93 -11.35 -15.00
C GLU A 422 -4.52 -9.94 -15.04
N PHE A 423 -5.77 -9.81 -15.50
CA PHE A 423 -6.39 -8.50 -15.64
C PHE A 423 -6.48 -7.73 -14.30
N ASP A 424 -6.74 -8.44 -13.20
CA ASP A 424 -6.77 -7.85 -11.85
C ASP A 424 -5.39 -7.31 -11.43
N GLU A 425 -4.29 -7.91 -11.89
CA GLU A 425 -2.93 -7.39 -11.67
C GLU A 425 -2.69 -6.10 -12.46
N ILE A 426 -3.27 -5.96 -13.65
CA ILE A 426 -3.18 -4.74 -14.45
C ILE A 426 -3.95 -3.60 -13.77
N VAL A 427 -5.15 -3.88 -13.23
CA VAL A 427 -5.92 -2.91 -12.45
C VAL A 427 -5.10 -2.39 -11.27
N THR A 428 -4.40 -3.28 -10.55
CA THR A 428 -3.46 -2.90 -9.48
C THR A 428 -2.35 -1.97 -9.97
N ILE A 429 -1.73 -2.23 -11.13
CA ILE A 429 -0.71 -1.32 -11.67
C ILE A 429 -1.32 0.07 -11.95
N PHE A 430 -2.50 0.13 -12.56
CA PHE A 430 -3.18 1.40 -12.82
C PHE A 430 -3.49 2.15 -11.51
N HIS A 431 -3.96 1.45 -10.48
CA HIS A 431 -4.18 2.00 -9.14
C HIS A 431 -2.92 2.67 -8.59
N GLU A 432 -1.79 1.96 -8.54
CA GLU A 432 -0.55 2.51 -7.99
C GLU A 432 0.01 3.67 -8.83
N PHE A 433 -0.20 3.64 -10.14
CA PHE A 433 0.15 4.78 -11.00
C PHE A 433 -0.72 5.99 -10.74
N GLY A 434 -1.98 5.84 -10.32
CA GLY A 434 -2.80 6.98 -9.91
C GLY A 434 -2.19 7.71 -8.70
N HIS A 435 -1.72 6.98 -7.68
CA HIS A 435 -0.96 7.54 -6.56
C HIS A 435 0.35 8.21 -7.05
N ALA A 436 1.12 7.52 -7.89
CA ALA A 436 2.40 8.04 -8.38
C ALA A 436 2.23 9.31 -9.20
N LEU A 437 1.19 9.39 -10.02
CA LEU A 437 0.86 10.57 -10.83
C LEU A 437 0.36 11.72 -9.95
N HIS A 438 -0.43 11.44 -8.90
CA HIS A 438 -0.84 12.45 -7.94
C HIS A 438 0.37 13.15 -7.30
N HIS A 439 1.40 12.38 -6.97
CA HIS A 439 2.66 12.91 -6.45
C HIS A 439 3.50 13.62 -7.52
N VAL A 440 3.78 12.93 -8.63
CA VAL A 440 4.76 13.39 -9.62
C VAL A 440 4.27 14.58 -10.44
N LEU A 441 2.96 14.71 -10.64
CA LEU A 441 2.38 15.81 -11.41
C LEU A 441 1.97 17.01 -10.54
N THR A 442 2.35 17.02 -9.26
CA THR A 442 2.05 18.12 -8.36
C THR A 442 2.63 19.45 -8.87
N LYS A 443 1.86 20.52 -8.66
CA LYS A 443 2.28 21.91 -8.91
C LYS A 443 2.41 22.71 -7.61
N VAL A 444 2.24 22.06 -6.47
CA VAL A 444 2.42 22.69 -5.16
C VAL A 444 3.92 22.66 -4.84
N GLU A 445 4.51 23.84 -4.68
CA GLU A 445 5.95 24.01 -4.48
C GLU A 445 6.37 23.99 -3.00
N TYR A 446 5.43 23.72 -2.10
CA TYR A 446 5.64 23.58 -0.66
C TYR A 446 5.67 22.09 -0.29
N PRO A 447 6.82 21.50 0.08
CA PRO A 447 6.93 20.07 0.39
C PRO A 447 5.89 19.56 1.37
N SER A 448 5.57 20.34 2.40
CA SER A 448 4.55 20.05 3.41
C SER A 448 3.12 19.92 2.86
N ALA A 449 2.86 20.31 1.61
CA ALA A 449 1.58 20.12 0.93
C ALA A 449 1.72 19.64 -0.52
N ALA A 450 2.91 19.18 -0.93
CA ALA A 450 3.18 18.75 -2.30
C ALA A 450 2.79 17.28 -2.51
N GLY A 451 2.26 16.99 -3.69
CA GLY A 451 1.84 15.65 -4.06
C GLY A 451 0.79 15.10 -3.08
N ILE A 452 1.08 13.94 -2.51
CA ILE A 452 0.20 13.25 -1.56
C ILE A 452 0.29 13.79 -0.13
N ALA A 453 1.32 14.60 0.21
CA ALA A 453 1.53 15.09 1.58
C ALA A 453 0.43 16.06 2.05
N GLY A 454 -0.15 16.83 1.10
CA GLY A 454 -1.18 17.82 1.40
C GLY A 454 -2.62 17.30 1.31
N VAL A 455 -2.81 15.97 1.33
CA VAL A 455 -4.12 15.36 1.04
C VAL A 455 -4.58 14.53 2.24
N PRO A 456 -5.82 14.76 2.74
CA PRO A 456 -6.39 13.93 3.79
C PRO A 456 -6.42 12.45 3.40
N TRP A 457 -6.23 11.56 4.38
CA TRP A 457 -6.06 10.12 4.14
C TRP A 457 -7.26 9.47 3.44
N ASP A 458 -8.48 9.94 3.71
CA ASP A 458 -9.71 9.46 3.07
C ASP A 458 -9.95 10.05 1.66
N GLY A 459 -9.09 10.97 1.21
CA GLY A 459 -9.07 11.50 -0.16
C GLY A 459 -7.94 10.95 -1.03
N VAL A 460 -6.90 10.36 -0.44
CA VAL A 460 -5.70 9.92 -1.18
C VAL A 460 -6.00 8.84 -2.22
N GLU A 461 -7.03 8.01 -1.98
CA GLU A 461 -7.44 6.92 -2.88
C GLU A 461 -8.25 7.37 -4.11
N LEU A 462 -8.57 8.66 -4.24
CA LEU A 462 -9.34 9.16 -5.38
C LEU A 462 -8.57 9.00 -6.71
N PRO A 463 -7.31 9.48 -6.85
CA PRO A 463 -6.59 9.36 -8.12
C PRO A 463 -6.22 7.93 -8.48
N SER A 464 -5.96 7.06 -7.50
CA SER A 464 -5.69 5.64 -7.71
C SER A 464 -6.91 4.93 -8.29
N GLN A 465 -8.07 5.04 -7.65
CA GLN A 465 -9.31 4.44 -8.17
C GLN A 465 -9.77 5.05 -9.51
N TYR A 466 -9.50 6.33 -9.77
CA TYR A 466 -9.81 6.92 -11.07
C TYR A 466 -9.02 6.28 -12.20
N MET A 467 -7.76 5.93 -11.97
CA MET A 467 -6.95 5.22 -12.96
C MET A 467 -7.49 3.82 -13.26
N GLU A 468 -8.04 3.10 -12.27
CA GLU A 468 -8.63 1.78 -12.47
C GLU A 468 -9.77 1.78 -13.51
N PHE A 469 -10.58 2.83 -13.58
CA PHE A 469 -11.67 2.92 -14.55
C PHE A 469 -11.16 2.93 -16.00
N PHE A 470 -10.05 3.60 -16.28
CA PHE A 470 -9.46 3.63 -17.63
C PHE A 470 -9.00 2.25 -18.10
N CYS A 471 -8.64 1.34 -17.18
CA CYS A 471 -8.22 -0.01 -17.51
C CYS A 471 -9.32 -0.81 -18.25
N TYR A 472 -10.59 -0.43 -18.13
CA TYR A 472 -11.72 -1.09 -18.78
C TYR A 472 -12.18 -0.43 -20.10
N GLU A 473 -11.57 0.69 -20.50
CA GLU A 473 -11.93 1.36 -21.75
C GLU A 473 -11.42 0.56 -22.96
N LYS A 474 -12.24 0.43 -24.01
CA LYS A 474 -11.95 -0.48 -25.14
C LYS A 474 -10.60 -0.21 -25.80
N ASP A 475 -10.32 1.07 -26.05
CA ASP A 475 -9.08 1.47 -26.71
C ASP A 475 -7.87 1.31 -25.78
N VAL A 476 -8.05 1.47 -24.47
CA VAL A 476 -7.02 1.19 -23.47
C VAL A 476 -6.73 -0.31 -23.43
N VAL A 477 -7.74 -1.19 -23.28
CA VAL A 477 -7.52 -2.65 -23.29
C VAL A 477 -6.84 -3.13 -24.57
N ARG A 478 -7.21 -2.55 -25.72
CA ARG A 478 -6.54 -2.83 -26.99
C ARG A 478 -5.07 -2.42 -26.98
N SER A 479 -4.72 -1.28 -26.37
CA SER A 479 -3.32 -0.86 -26.22
C SER A 479 -2.55 -1.73 -25.23
N LEU A 480 -3.22 -2.28 -24.21
CA LEU A 480 -2.62 -3.14 -23.20
C LEU A 480 -2.42 -4.58 -23.67
N SER A 481 -3.07 -4.99 -24.76
CA SER A 481 -3.21 -6.40 -25.12
C SER A 481 -2.57 -6.80 -26.46
N ARG A 482 -1.77 -7.85 -26.40
CA ARG A 482 -1.20 -8.54 -27.56
C ARG A 482 -0.75 -9.94 -27.16
N HIS A 483 -1.19 -10.97 -27.88
CA HIS A 483 -0.86 -12.34 -27.57
C HIS A 483 0.66 -12.57 -27.64
N TRP A 484 1.27 -13.04 -26.55
CA TRP A 484 2.73 -13.08 -26.43
C TRP A 484 3.43 -14.01 -27.44
N LYS A 485 2.79 -15.13 -27.85
CA LYS A 485 3.31 -16.03 -28.90
C LYS A 485 2.97 -15.59 -30.33
N THR A 486 1.69 -15.33 -30.63
CA THR A 486 1.20 -15.10 -31.99
C THR A 486 1.27 -13.65 -32.44
N GLY A 487 1.32 -12.70 -31.49
CA GLY A 487 1.27 -11.28 -31.75
C GLY A 487 -0.12 -10.76 -32.13
N GLU A 488 -1.15 -11.59 -32.05
CA GLU A 488 -2.55 -11.23 -32.36
C GLU A 488 -3.14 -10.31 -31.29
N THR A 489 -4.04 -9.41 -31.70
CA THR A 489 -4.77 -8.54 -30.79
C THR A 489 -5.83 -9.31 -30.01
N LEU A 490 -6.22 -8.82 -28.84
CA LEU A 490 -7.34 -9.39 -28.09
C LEU A 490 -8.62 -9.42 -28.95
N PRO A 491 -9.25 -10.59 -29.15
CA PRO A 491 -10.50 -10.67 -29.90
C PRO A 491 -11.60 -9.83 -29.26
N ASP A 492 -12.41 -9.15 -30.08
CA ASP A 492 -13.52 -8.31 -29.59
C ASP A 492 -14.53 -9.13 -28.74
N ASP A 493 -14.78 -10.41 -29.07
CA ASP A 493 -15.62 -11.32 -28.26
C ASP A 493 -15.05 -11.52 -26.84
N LEU A 494 -13.73 -11.66 -26.72
CA LEU A 494 -13.09 -11.88 -25.42
C LEU A 494 -13.05 -10.58 -24.59
N TYR A 495 -12.89 -9.43 -25.24
CA TYR A 495 -13.09 -8.13 -24.62
C TYR A 495 -14.53 -7.95 -24.11
N ASP A 496 -15.53 -8.24 -24.93
CA ASP A 496 -16.94 -8.10 -24.54
C ASP A 496 -17.28 -8.99 -23.34
N LYS A 497 -16.73 -10.20 -23.29
CA LYS A 497 -16.84 -11.11 -22.14
C LYS A 497 -16.18 -10.57 -20.88
N LEU A 498 -14.98 -9.99 -20.98
CA LEU A 498 -14.31 -9.30 -19.87
C LEU A 498 -15.23 -8.21 -19.30
N ILE A 499 -15.73 -7.31 -20.16
CA ILE A 499 -16.61 -6.20 -19.74
C ILE A 499 -17.92 -6.71 -19.13
N ASN A 500 -18.55 -7.72 -19.72
CA ASN A 500 -19.78 -8.31 -19.18
C ASN A 500 -19.57 -8.96 -17.80
N SER A 501 -18.35 -9.42 -17.52
CA SER A 501 -18.00 -10.07 -16.25
C SER A 501 -17.47 -9.12 -15.17
N LYS A 502 -17.26 -7.83 -15.47
CA LYS A 502 -16.55 -6.90 -14.56
C LYS A 502 -17.20 -6.72 -13.19
N ASN A 503 -18.53 -6.85 -13.12
CA ASN A 503 -19.30 -6.75 -11.87
C ASN A 503 -19.69 -8.13 -11.30
N PHE A 504 -19.10 -9.21 -11.79
CA PHE A 504 -19.40 -10.55 -11.29
C PHE A 504 -19.00 -10.66 -9.82
N GLN A 505 -19.96 -11.01 -8.96
CA GLN A 505 -19.78 -11.13 -7.52
C GLN A 505 -19.31 -9.86 -6.79
N SER A 506 -19.55 -8.68 -7.40
CA SER A 506 -19.10 -7.41 -6.81
C SER A 506 -19.81 -7.10 -5.49
N ALA A 507 -21.01 -7.64 -5.22
CA ALA A 507 -21.68 -7.41 -3.94
C ALA A 507 -21.05 -8.26 -2.81
N LEU A 508 -20.61 -9.48 -3.08
CA LEU A 508 -19.77 -10.24 -2.13
C LEU A 508 -18.45 -9.52 -1.84
N GLY A 509 -17.78 -9.00 -2.87
CA GLY A 509 -16.58 -8.18 -2.70
C GLY A 509 -16.82 -6.92 -1.86
N MET A 510 -17.92 -6.22 -2.11
CA MET A 510 -18.32 -5.04 -1.33
C MET A 510 -18.56 -5.36 0.13
N LEU A 511 -19.25 -6.46 0.44
CA LEU A 511 -19.45 -6.88 1.84
C LEU A 511 -18.12 -7.22 2.52
N ARG A 512 -17.18 -7.86 1.81
CA ARG A 512 -15.85 -8.15 2.36
C ARG A 512 -15.06 -6.88 2.67
N GLN A 513 -15.14 -5.87 1.80
CA GLN A 513 -14.51 -4.57 2.07
C GLN A 513 -15.15 -3.88 3.28
N CYS A 514 -16.49 -3.91 3.38
CA CYS A 514 -17.20 -3.34 4.52
C CYS A 514 -16.86 -4.07 5.83
N GLU A 515 -16.70 -5.39 5.80
CA GLU A 515 -16.27 -6.19 6.95
C GLU A 515 -14.90 -5.72 7.47
N PHE A 516 -13.92 -5.53 6.58
CA PHE A 516 -12.60 -5.01 6.95
C PHE A 516 -12.70 -3.61 7.57
N SER A 517 -13.41 -2.69 6.92
CA SER A 517 -13.54 -1.32 7.40
C SER A 517 -14.30 -1.22 8.74
N LEU A 518 -15.40 -1.97 8.89
CA LEU A 518 -16.18 -1.98 10.13
C LEU A 518 -15.41 -2.63 11.27
N TRP A 519 -14.68 -3.71 11.02
CA TRP A 519 -13.89 -4.37 12.04
C TRP A 519 -12.72 -3.50 12.51
N ASP A 520 -12.00 -2.85 11.58
CA ASP A 520 -10.94 -1.88 11.91
C ASP A 520 -11.48 -0.73 12.76
N LEU A 521 -12.56 -0.10 12.31
CA LEU A 521 -13.14 1.06 12.99
C LEU A 521 -13.67 0.69 14.38
N LYS A 522 -14.47 -0.37 14.48
CA LYS A 522 -15.04 -0.82 15.77
C LYS A 522 -13.96 -1.29 16.74
N THR A 523 -12.88 -1.89 16.24
CA THR A 523 -11.71 -2.26 17.06
C THR A 523 -11.03 -1.03 17.64
N HIS A 524 -10.84 0.02 16.85
CA HIS A 524 -10.23 1.26 17.34
C HIS A 524 -11.17 2.16 18.16
N MET A 525 -12.47 1.82 18.25
CA MET A 525 -13.46 2.47 19.09
C MET A 525 -13.69 1.77 20.44
N SER A 526 -13.19 0.55 20.62
CA SER A 526 -13.59 -0.32 21.71
C SER A 526 -12.40 -0.96 22.42
N SER A 527 -12.54 -1.22 23.72
CA SER A 527 -11.62 -2.05 24.50
C SER A 527 -12.07 -3.51 24.59
N LEU A 528 -13.09 -3.89 23.82
CA LEU A 528 -13.54 -5.28 23.73
C LEU A 528 -12.48 -6.14 23.03
N ASP A 529 -12.49 -7.43 23.36
CA ASP A 529 -11.71 -8.44 22.66
C ASP A 529 -12.04 -8.42 21.15
N THR A 530 -11.01 -8.38 20.30
CA THR A 530 -11.15 -8.17 18.85
C THR A 530 -11.91 -9.29 18.16
N TYR A 531 -11.91 -10.51 18.71
CA TYR A 531 -12.73 -11.61 18.22
C TYR A 531 -14.21 -11.38 18.50
N LYS A 532 -14.57 -10.79 19.65
CA LYS A 532 -15.96 -10.41 19.94
C LYS A 532 -16.45 -9.28 19.06
N ILE A 533 -15.56 -8.34 18.70
CA ILE A 533 -15.88 -7.28 17.75
C ILE A 533 -16.11 -7.90 16.37
N LEU A 534 -15.24 -8.81 15.95
CA LEU A 534 -15.40 -9.53 14.68
C LEU A 534 -16.71 -10.33 14.62
N GLU A 535 -17.15 -10.96 15.71
CA GLU A 535 -18.45 -11.65 15.78
C GLU A 535 -19.66 -10.71 15.61
N GLN A 536 -19.50 -9.41 15.90
CA GLN A 536 -20.56 -8.41 15.74
C GLN A 536 -20.64 -7.84 14.32
N VAL A 537 -19.52 -7.81 13.60
CA VAL A 537 -19.44 -7.38 12.20
C VAL A 537 -20.03 -8.48 11.30
#